data_AF-A0A928PWH5-F1
#
_entry.id   AF-A0A928PWH5-F1
#
_cell.length_a   1.000
_cell.length_b   1.000
_cell.length_c   1.000
_cell.angle_alpha   90.00
_cell.angle_beta   90.00
_cell.angle_gamma   90.00
#
_symmetry.space_group_name_H-M   'P 1'
#
loop_
_entity.id
_entity.type
_entity.pdbx_description
1 polymer ?
#
loop_
_entity_poly.entity_id
_entity_poly.type
_entity_poly.pdbx_seq_one_letter_code
_entity_poly.pdbx_strand_id
1 'polypeptide(L)'
;MKTKGIKRLSIGYILMFIEILLLFHYQGAKNPLSLIFGSLTAQSNPVLYYIGLSLIGVAGLAVAIWGGIDYKKSTPKSSAPKDLPKSADLYRDSKGREYFYDNAKFVLIFLVVLAHAISPFKDMSGFWLKGEFMLLWRAINTMHMPCLIFISGFFAKKYIRPDGSINVQRPFTYIVYYLAAQFTVGAFEVFVLGDSISKSVLAPRSSLWFLVCLIWWYLLLPVIDKIDPKVMLPLAIVFALLIGYDQKVNNTMAISRMIVHFPFFISGYYISSGKMQFIFTKKAKLLAIPAFFVSMLTQAATVFFTGSGKALNFSINGFITCDRSYFTIFKNTDINPVFWFLPRVWFYLCAALLCFAFLAWMPKRKTIFTFLGARTLSVYILHRYLYLAYLEFKWFNFDFLPFEVSTTVASLLMIAISVVLTIVLSLKPFYMPFELLGRIKVKPFLKKQKQG
;
A
#
# COMPACT_ATOMS: atom_id res chain seq x y z
N MET A 1 6.19 22.76 -36.28
CA MET A 1 7.55 22.27 -35.90
C MET A 1 7.82 22.18 -34.37
N LYS A 2 6.81 22.15 -33.48
CA LYS A 2 6.99 22.19 -32.00
C LYS A 2 6.94 20.83 -31.25
N THR A 3 7.10 19.69 -31.93
CA THR A 3 6.95 18.34 -31.32
C THR A 3 8.26 17.63 -30.97
N LYS A 4 9.44 18.13 -31.39
CA LYS A 4 10.73 17.48 -31.12
C LYS A 4 11.36 17.80 -29.75
N GLY A 5 11.03 18.95 -29.14
CA GLY A 5 11.61 19.38 -27.86
C GLY A 5 11.07 18.65 -26.62
N ILE A 6 9.78 18.30 -26.61
CA ILE A 6 9.12 17.63 -25.47
C ILE A 6 9.59 16.18 -25.31
N LYS A 7 9.85 15.47 -26.43
CA LYS A 7 10.32 14.07 -26.41
C LYS A 7 11.75 13.92 -25.87
N ARG A 8 12.66 14.86 -26.12
CA ARG A 8 14.04 14.81 -25.60
C ARG A 8 14.09 15.10 -24.10
N LEU A 9 13.29 16.04 -23.59
CA LEU A 9 13.22 16.31 -22.15
C LEU A 9 12.66 15.11 -21.38
N SER A 10 11.61 14.45 -21.87
CA SER A 10 11.03 13.28 -21.21
C SER A 10 12.00 12.10 -21.13
N ILE A 11 12.84 11.89 -22.14
CA ILE A 11 13.85 10.81 -22.14
C ILE A 11 14.91 11.06 -21.07
N GLY A 12 15.40 12.30 -20.90
CA GLY A 12 16.38 12.63 -19.86
C GLY A 12 15.87 12.38 -18.44
N TYR A 13 14.61 12.72 -18.15
CA TYR A 13 14.00 12.44 -16.84
C TYR A 13 13.73 10.95 -16.61
N ILE A 14 13.41 10.19 -17.67
CA ILE A 14 13.28 8.74 -17.59
C ILE A 14 14.65 8.10 -17.30
N LEU A 15 15.71 8.53 -17.99
CA LEU A 15 17.07 8.05 -17.75
C LEU A 15 17.55 8.39 -16.35
N MET A 16 17.29 9.59 -15.84
CA MET A 16 17.63 9.97 -14.47
C MET A 16 16.81 9.18 -13.43
N PHE A 17 15.53 8.89 -13.70
CA PHE A 17 14.72 8.00 -12.84
C PHE A 17 15.27 6.57 -12.82
N ILE A 18 15.71 6.07 -13.99
CA ILE A 18 16.37 4.77 -14.12
C ILE A 18 17.72 4.78 -13.39
N GLU A 19 18.54 5.81 -13.55
CA GLU A 19 19.82 5.97 -12.83
C GLU A 19 19.61 6.04 -11.32
N ILE A 20 18.60 6.76 -10.82
CA ILE A 20 18.26 6.77 -9.40
C ILE A 20 17.91 5.36 -8.93
N LEU A 21 17.11 4.59 -9.70
CA LEU A 21 16.79 3.20 -9.36
C LEU A 21 18.02 2.27 -9.46
N LEU A 22 18.93 2.50 -10.40
CA LEU A 22 20.15 1.72 -10.61
C LEU A 22 21.27 2.05 -9.62
N LEU A 23 21.37 3.30 -9.16
CA LEU A 23 22.34 3.75 -8.15
C LEU A 23 22.12 3.05 -6.80
N PHE A 24 20.90 2.60 -6.50
CA PHE A 24 20.61 1.74 -5.34
C PHE A 24 20.88 0.26 -5.58
N HIS A 25 21.17 -0.13 -6.83
CA HIS A 25 21.31 -1.52 -7.26
C HIS A 25 22.73 -1.88 -7.71
N TYR A 26 23.69 -0.93 -7.70
CA TYR A 26 25.07 -1.20 -8.13
C TYR A 26 25.88 -1.97 -7.05
N GLN A 27 25.46 -3.21 -6.82
CA GLN A 27 26.34 -4.32 -6.50
C GLN A 27 25.89 -5.52 -7.36
N GLY A 28 26.40 -5.60 -8.58
CA GLY A 28 26.53 -6.79 -9.45
C GLY A 28 25.32 -7.74 -9.60
N ALA A 29 24.48 -7.51 -10.62
CA ALA A 29 23.49 -8.48 -11.12
C ALA A 29 23.65 -8.73 -12.63
N LYS A 30 23.51 -9.99 -13.07
CA LYS A 30 23.46 -10.40 -14.49
C LYS A 30 22.12 -10.00 -15.11
N ASN A 31 22.14 -9.66 -16.40
CA ASN A 31 21.05 -9.01 -17.14
C ASN A 31 19.74 -9.84 -17.17
N PRO A 32 18.62 -9.37 -16.58
CA PRO A 32 17.36 -10.10 -16.51
C PRO A 32 16.62 -10.25 -17.86
N LEU A 33 16.99 -9.46 -18.88
CA LEU A 33 16.33 -9.46 -20.18
C LEU A 33 16.61 -10.72 -21.01
N SER A 34 17.71 -11.44 -20.75
CA SER A 34 18.06 -12.66 -21.49
C SER A 34 17.19 -13.88 -21.13
N LEU A 35 16.47 -13.84 -20.00
CA LEU A 35 15.59 -14.92 -19.53
C LEU A 35 14.18 -14.86 -20.14
N ILE A 36 13.78 -13.71 -20.70
CA ILE A 36 12.39 -13.43 -21.07
C ILE A 36 12.00 -13.97 -22.46
N PHE A 37 12.96 -14.10 -23.39
CA PHE A 37 12.65 -14.36 -24.80
C PHE A 37 12.66 -15.84 -25.23
N GLY A 38 12.77 -16.80 -24.30
CA GLY A 38 13.09 -18.19 -24.64
C GLY A 38 11.96 -19.23 -24.68
N SER A 39 10.78 -19.01 -24.09
CA SER A 39 9.84 -20.14 -23.93
C SER A 39 8.38 -19.74 -23.64
N LEU A 40 7.51 -19.88 -24.64
CA LEU A 40 6.04 -19.77 -24.49
C LEU A 40 5.38 -20.91 -25.27
N THR A 41 5.06 -22.04 -24.63
CA THR A 41 4.13 -23.05 -25.17
C THR A 41 3.23 -23.63 -24.07
N ALA A 42 2.00 -23.99 -24.43
CA ALA A 42 0.89 -24.34 -23.53
C ALA A 42 0.99 -25.74 -22.88
N GLN A 43 1.93 -26.59 -23.30
CA GLN A 43 2.03 -27.99 -22.85
C GLN A 43 2.67 -28.18 -21.47
N SER A 44 3.36 -27.18 -20.91
CA SER A 44 4.20 -27.41 -19.72
C SER A 44 3.56 -27.06 -18.36
N ASN A 45 2.50 -26.26 -18.31
CA ASN A 45 1.98 -25.79 -17.01
C ASN A 45 0.47 -25.40 -17.05
N PRO A 46 -0.46 -26.36 -16.89
CA PRO A 46 -1.91 -26.11 -16.96
C PRO A 46 -2.41 -25.12 -15.90
N VAL A 47 -1.71 -25.01 -14.77
CA VAL A 47 -2.05 -24.07 -13.69
C VAL A 47 -1.83 -22.61 -14.13
N LEU A 48 -0.74 -22.33 -14.85
CA LEU A 48 -0.49 -21.01 -15.42
C LEU A 48 -1.49 -20.64 -16.52
N TYR A 49 -2.01 -21.62 -17.26
CA TYR A 49 -3.07 -21.43 -18.24
C TYR A 49 -4.39 -20.97 -17.57
N TYR A 50 -4.80 -21.63 -16.48
CA TYR A 50 -5.99 -21.22 -15.72
C TYR A 50 -5.79 -19.89 -14.97
N ILE A 51 -4.58 -19.60 -14.48
CA ILE A 51 -4.23 -18.27 -13.96
C ILE A 51 -4.34 -17.23 -15.07
N GLY A 52 -3.84 -17.50 -16.27
CA GLY A 52 -3.99 -16.64 -17.45
C GLY A 52 -5.45 -16.33 -17.80
N LEU A 53 -6.32 -17.33 -17.80
CA LEU A 53 -7.77 -17.15 -18.02
C LEU A 53 -8.41 -16.29 -16.91
N SER A 54 -8.01 -16.48 -15.66
CA SER A 54 -8.49 -15.65 -14.54
C SER A 54 -8.00 -14.20 -14.67
N LEU A 55 -6.75 -13.99 -15.11
CA LEU A 55 -6.19 -12.67 -15.37
C LEU A 55 -6.95 -11.94 -16.48
N ILE A 56 -7.41 -12.64 -17.53
CA ILE A 56 -8.19 -12.06 -18.63
C ILE A 56 -9.55 -11.54 -18.13
N GLY A 57 -10.28 -12.33 -17.33
CA GLY A 57 -11.57 -11.89 -16.77
C GLY A 57 -11.43 -10.70 -15.82
N VAL A 58 -10.40 -10.72 -14.97
CA VAL A 58 -10.12 -9.64 -14.01
C VAL A 58 -9.60 -8.39 -14.74
N ALA A 59 -8.77 -8.55 -15.78
CA ALA A 59 -8.30 -7.46 -16.61
C ALA A 59 -9.44 -6.84 -17.42
N GLY A 60 -10.37 -7.62 -17.98
CA GLY A 60 -11.55 -7.11 -18.67
C GLY A 60 -12.43 -6.25 -17.77
N LEU A 61 -12.66 -6.68 -16.52
CA LEU A 61 -13.41 -5.90 -15.53
C LEU A 61 -12.63 -4.65 -15.07
N ALA A 62 -11.32 -4.77 -14.84
CA ALA A 62 -10.46 -3.64 -14.49
C ALA A 62 -10.41 -2.61 -15.62
N VAL A 63 -10.32 -3.03 -16.89
CA VAL A 63 -10.38 -2.18 -18.08
C VAL A 63 -11.77 -1.59 -18.26
N ALA A 64 -12.87 -2.28 -17.94
CA ALA A 64 -14.19 -1.68 -17.96
C ALA A 64 -14.36 -0.57 -16.89
N ILE A 65 -13.70 -0.71 -15.74
CA ILE A 65 -13.70 0.28 -14.65
C ILE A 65 -12.77 1.46 -14.96
N TRP A 66 -11.60 1.19 -15.57
CA TRP A 66 -10.52 2.17 -15.77
C TRP A 66 -10.41 2.71 -17.21
N GLY A 67 -10.96 2.04 -18.21
CA GLY A 67 -10.86 2.38 -19.64
C GLY A 67 -11.61 3.65 -20.05
N GLY A 68 -12.41 4.24 -19.16
CA GLY A 68 -13.05 5.54 -19.35
C GLY A 68 -12.21 6.75 -18.91
N ILE A 69 -10.92 6.57 -18.60
CA ILE A 69 -10.12 7.56 -17.84
C ILE A 69 -9.16 8.33 -18.76
N ASP A 70 -9.58 9.50 -19.23
CA ASP A 70 -8.78 10.35 -20.14
C ASP A 70 -7.83 11.30 -19.37
N TYR A 71 -6.52 11.04 -19.39
CA TYR A 71 -5.50 11.68 -18.54
C TYR A 71 -5.14 13.11 -18.99
N LYS A 72 -6.04 14.08 -18.82
CA LYS A 72 -5.68 15.51 -18.88
C LYS A 72 -5.33 16.04 -17.49
N LYS A 73 -4.15 16.67 -17.37
CA LYS A 73 -3.65 17.36 -16.16
C LYS A 73 -4.55 18.57 -15.92
N SER A 74 -5.50 18.47 -14.98
CA SER A 74 -6.29 19.62 -14.52
C SER A 74 -5.76 20.10 -13.18
N THR A 75 -5.23 21.32 -13.16
CA THR A 75 -4.86 22.04 -11.94
C THR A 75 -6.12 22.39 -11.16
N PRO A 76 -6.22 22.05 -9.86
CA PRO A 76 -7.33 22.52 -9.05
C PRO A 76 -7.12 24.00 -8.75
N LYS A 77 -7.91 24.88 -9.39
CA LYS A 77 -8.10 26.25 -8.90
C LYS A 77 -8.83 26.17 -7.56
N SER A 78 -8.09 26.36 -6.47
CA SER A 78 -8.64 26.52 -5.13
C SER A 78 -9.07 27.97 -4.95
N SER A 79 -10.29 28.30 -5.34
CA SER A 79 -11.00 29.48 -4.85
C SER A 79 -12.20 28.98 -4.06
N ALA A 80 -12.03 28.83 -2.74
CA ALA A 80 -13.16 28.59 -1.86
C ALA A 80 -13.99 29.88 -1.79
N PRO A 81 -15.28 29.87 -2.12
CA PRO A 81 -16.18 31.00 -1.89
C PRO A 81 -16.27 31.26 -0.39
N LYS A 82 -16.34 32.54 0.01
CA LYS A 82 -16.45 32.94 1.42
C LYS A 82 -17.79 32.59 2.08
N ASP A 83 -18.79 32.21 1.29
CA ASP A 83 -20.10 31.75 1.77
C ASP A 83 -20.40 30.35 1.20
N LEU A 84 -20.18 29.31 2.01
CA LEU A 84 -20.46 27.93 1.64
C LEU A 84 -21.96 27.64 1.76
N PRO A 85 -22.62 27.06 0.73
CA PRO A 85 -24.01 26.64 0.85
C PRO A 85 -24.16 25.55 1.93
N LYS A 86 -25.29 25.53 2.68
CA LYS A 86 -25.60 24.56 3.76
C LYS A 86 -25.39 23.07 3.38
N SER A 87 -25.43 22.72 2.10
CA SER A 87 -25.17 21.37 1.58
C SER A 87 -23.68 20.99 1.54
N ALA A 88 -22.76 21.96 1.54
CA ALA A 88 -21.32 21.73 1.54
C ALA A 88 -20.82 21.24 2.91
N ASP A 89 -21.45 21.68 4.00
CA ASP A 89 -21.14 21.30 5.39
C ASP A 89 -21.39 19.81 5.66
N LEU A 90 -22.21 19.14 4.83
CA LEU A 90 -22.46 17.70 4.91
C LEU A 90 -21.26 16.85 4.45
N TYR A 91 -20.41 17.39 3.56
CA TYR A 91 -19.34 16.64 2.88
C TYR A 91 -17.94 17.18 3.15
N ARG A 92 -17.82 18.41 3.65
CA ARG A 92 -16.56 19.06 4.00
C ARG A 92 -16.69 19.86 5.30
N ASP A 93 -15.57 20.09 5.98
CA ASP A 93 -15.53 21.03 7.11
C ASP A 93 -15.33 22.49 6.64
N SER A 94 -15.39 23.43 7.58
CA SER A 94 -15.18 24.87 7.34
C SER A 94 -13.79 25.22 6.80
N LYS A 95 -12.82 24.30 6.87
CA LYS A 95 -11.46 24.45 6.32
C LYS A 95 -11.31 23.76 4.95
N GLY A 96 -12.41 23.25 4.39
CA GLY A 96 -12.44 22.57 3.09
C GLY A 96 -11.92 21.12 3.12
N ARG A 97 -11.80 20.51 4.30
CA ARG A 97 -11.38 19.11 4.45
C ARG A 97 -12.55 18.18 4.11
N GLU A 98 -12.34 17.26 3.18
CA GLU A 98 -13.35 16.27 2.77
C GLU A 98 -13.46 15.09 3.74
N TYR A 99 -14.68 14.85 4.26
CA TYR A 99 -14.95 13.78 5.21
C TYR A 99 -14.75 12.38 4.63
N PHE A 100 -15.00 12.22 3.33
CA PHE A 100 -14.79 10.98 2.60
C PHE A 100 -13.40 10.36 2.86
N TYR A 101 -12.34 11.16 2.74
CA TYR A 101 -10.98 10.63 2.90
C TYR A 101 -10.67 10.28 4.36
N ASP A 102 -11.26 10.98 5.32
CA ASP A 102 -11.09 10.63 6.73
C ASP A 102 -11.82 9.34 7.07
N ASN A 103 -13.05 9.16 6.58
CA ASN A 103 -13.78 7.89 6.69
C ASN A 103 -12.96 6.74 6.07
N ALA A 104 -12.45 6.94 4.85
CA ALA A 104 -11.62 5.95 4.16
C ALA A 104 -10.37 5.59 4.98
N LYS A 105 -9.60 6.59 5.42
CA LYS A 105 -8.38 6.35 6.21
C LYS A 105 -8.67 5.65 7.53
N PHE A 106 -9.79 5.95 8.20
CA PHE A 106 -10.16 5.26 9.44
C PHE A 106 -10.41 3.77 9.21
N VAL A 107 -11.23 3.42 8.22
CA VAL A 107 -11.50 2.01 7.93
C VAL A 107 -10.21 1.31 7.47
N LEU A 108 -9.40 1.96 6.64
CA LEU A 108 -8.13 1.39 6.20
C LEU A 108 -7.14 1.18 7.35
N ILE A 109 -7.07 2.08 8.33
CA ILE A 109 -6.17 1.87 9.47
C ILE A 109 -6.68 0.80 10.42
N PHE A 110 -8.00 0.70 10.61
CA PHE A 110 -8.60 -0.44 11.29
C PHE A 110 -8.20 -1.75 10.62
N LEU A 111 -8.25 -1.81 9.28
CA LEU A 111 -7.87 -2.98 8.51
C LEU A 111 -6.38 -3.35 8.67
N VAL A 112 -5.48 -2.37 8.85
CA VAL A 112 -4.06 -2.65 9.21
C VAL A 112 -3.99 -3.38 10.55
N VAL A 113 -4.68 -2.84 11.57
CA VAL A 113 -4.69 -3.43 12.93
C VAL A 113 -5.28 -4.84 12.88
N LEU A 114 -6.41 -5.00 12.20
CA LEU A 114 -7.08 -6.28 12.03
C LEU A 114 -6.21 -7.30 11.29
N ALA A 115 -5.52 -6.92 10.21
CA ALA A 115 -4.61 -7.79 9.48
C ALA A 115 -3.49 -8.36 10.36
N HIS A 116 -2.96 -7.54 11.26
CA HIS A 116 -1.95 -7.95 12.23
C HIS A 116 -2.55 -8.84 13.32
N ALA A 117 -3.72 -8.49 13.86
CA ALA A 117 -4.41 -9.27 14.88
C ALA A 117 -4.83 -10.67 14.40
N ILE A 118 -5.23 -10.82 13.14
CA ILE A 118 -5.61 -12.14 12.59
C ILE A 118 -4.43 -12.93 12.01
N SER A 119 -3.24 -12.31 11.97
CA SER A 119 -2.06 -12.90 11.30
C SER A 119 -1.65 -14.26 11.86
N PRO A 120 -1.67 -14.53 13.18
CA PRO A 120 -1.30 -15.86 13.69
C PRO A 120 -2.32 -16.96 13.32
N PHE A 121 -3.60 -16.60 13.20
CA PHE A 121 -4.66 -17.57 12.91
C PHE A 121 -4.65 -18.07 11.46
N LYS A 122 -4.02 -17.33 10.53
CA LYS A 122 -3.96 -17.72 9.11
C LYS A 122 -3.13 -19.00 8.86
N ASP A 123 -2.28 -19.39 9.80
CA ASP A 123 -1.38 -20.54 9.69
C ASP A 123 -1.79 -21.71 10.61
N MET A 124 -2.83 -21.56 11.46
CA MET A 124 -3.29 -22.60 12.40
C MET A 124 -3.90 -23.82 11.70
N SER A 125 -3.79 -25.00 12.33
CA SER A 125 -4.26 -26.28 11.81
C SER A 125 -5.78 -26.46 11.95
N GLY A 126 -6.43 -26.92 10.87
CA GLY A 126 -7.87 -27.16 10.76
C GLY A 126 -8.37 -26.71 9.38
N PHE A 127 -8.69 -27.65 8.48
CA PHE A 127 -8.93 -27.38 7.06
C PHE A 127 -9.96 -26.27 6.80
N TRP A 128 -11.05 -26.23 7.58
CA TRP A 128 -12.14 -25.27 7.43
C TRP A 128 -11.82 -23.88 8.01
N LEU A 129 -11.23 -23.80 9.21
CA LEU A 129 -10.87 -22.52 9.84
C LEU A 129 -9.64 -21.86 9.18
N LYS A 130 -8.67 -22.64 8.71
CA LYS A 130 -7.45 -22.13 8.06
C LYS A 130 -7.77 -21.39 6.75
N GLY A 131 -8.72 -21.90 5.96
CA GLY A 131 -9.09 -21.32 4.67
C GLY A 131 -9.73 -19.93 4.81
N GLU A 132 -10.64 -19.76 5.77
CA GLU A 132 -11.38 -18.52 5.99
C GLU A 132 -10.48 -17.40 6.52
N PHE A 133 -9.68 -17.66 7.57
CA PHE A 133 -8.74 -16.65 8.08
C PHE A 133 -7.67 -16.28 7.06
N MET A 134 -7.20 -17.26 6.28
CA MET A 134 -6.29 -16.98 5.18
C MET A 134 -6.93 -16.09 4.12
N LEU A 135 -8.16 -16.39 3.70
CA LEU A 135 -8.88 -15.57 2.72
C LEU A 135 -9.12 -14.14 3.24
N LEU A 136 -9.56 -14.00 4.48
CA LEU A 136 -9.77 -12.70 5.12
C LEU A 136 -8.45 -11.91 5.21
N TRP A 137 -7.38 -12.54 5.71
CA TRP A 137 -6.06 -11.92 5.78
C TRP A 137 -5.54 -11.51 4.40
N ARG A 138 -5.71 -12.35 3.37
CA ARG A 138 -5.31 -12.03 1.99
C ARG A 138 -6.12 -10.87 1.42
N ALA A 139 -7.44 -10.88 1.58
CA ALA A 139 -8.32 -9.84 1.09
C ALA A 139 -7.95 -8.48 1.71
N ILE A 140 -7.73 -8.45 3.03
CA ILE A 140 -7.31 -7.24 3.73
C ILE A 140 -5.95 -6.78 3.22
N ASN A 141 -4.92 -7.64 3.23
CA ASN A 141 -3.55 -7.28 2.84
C ASN A 141 -3.40 -6.90 1.37
N THR A 142 -4.29 -7.40 0.50
CA THR A 142 -4.30 -7.05 -0.92
C THR A 142 -4.86 -5.64 -1.17
N MET A 143 -5.67 -5.07 -0.27
CA MET A 143 -6.33 -3.79 -0.53
C MET A 143 -5.91 -2.64 0.39
N HIS A 144 -5.67 -2.90 1.68
CA HIS A 144 -5.58 -1.80 2.64
C HIS A 144 -4.36 -0.90 2.40
N MET A 145 -3.19 -1.50 2.15
CA MET A 145 -1.97 -0.74 1.83
C MET A 145 -2.05 -0.10 0.45
N PRO A 146 -2.39 -0.81 -0.65
CA PRO A 146 -2.59 -0.18 -1.94
C PRO A 146 -3.57 1.01 -1.90
N CYS A 147 -4.66 0.91 -1.16
CA CYS A 147 -5.64 1.98 -1.02
C CYS A 147 -5.10 3.17 -0.21
N LEU A 148 -4.44 2.94 0.92
CA LEU A 148 -3.77 4.00 1.71
C LEU A 148 -2.70 4.73 0.89
N ILE A 149 -1.94 3.98 0.09
CA ILE A 149 -0.89 4.47 -0.79
C ILE A 149 -1.50 5.32 -1.90
N PHE A 150 -2.58 4.87 -2.54
CA PHE A 150 -3.32 5.63 -3.53
C PHE A 150 -3.86 6.95 -2.97
N ILE A 151 -4.52 6.92 -1.80
CA ILE A 151 -4.99 8.14 -1.12
C ILE A 151 -3.81 9.07 -0.79
N SER A 152 -2.68 8.52 -0.37
CA SER A 152 -1.48 9.31 -0.06
C SER A 152 -0.91 10.00 -1.29
N GLY A 153 -0.87 9.30 -2.43
CA GLY A 153 -0.54 9.86 -3.73
C GLY A 153 -1.48 10.98 -4.15
N PHE A 154 -2.80 10.80 -3.96
CA PHE A 154 -3.81 11.83 -4.23
C PHE A 154 -3.54 13.13 -3.47
N PHE A 155 -3.14 13.02 -2.20
CA PHE A 155 -2.78 14.19 -1.40
C PHE A 155 -1.38 14.73 -1.69
N ALA A 156 -0.51 13.98 -2.37
CA ALA A 156 0.84 14.41 -2.69
C ALA A 156 0.89 15.47 -3.79
N LYS A 157 -0.20 15.71 -4.52
CA LYS A 157 -0.34 16.82 -5.49
C LYS A 157 -0.04 18.21 -4.92
N LYS A 158 -0.19 18.40 -3.61
CA LYS A 158 0.12 19.68 -2.92
C LYS A 158 1.62 19.85 -2.64
N TYR A 159 2.44 18.87 -2.99
CA TYR A 159 3.88 18.90 -2.79
C TYR A 159 4.57 19.86 -3.77
N ILE A 160 4.21 19.78 -5.04
CA ILE A 160 4.67 20.71 -6.08
C ILE A 160 3.58 21.76 -6.26
N ARG A 161 3.92 23.02 -6.00
CA ARG A 161 2.98 24.14 -6.14
C ARG A 161 2.84 24.56 -7.61
N PRO A 162 1.77 25.29 -7.98
CA PRO A 162 1.58 25.77 -9.34
C PRO A 162 2.72 26.66 -9.86
N ASP A 163 3.45 27.33 -8.96
CA ASP A 163 4.63 28.15 -9.25
C ASP A 163 5.93 27.34 -9.39
N GLY A 164 5.87 26.01 -9.28
CA GLY A 164 7.02 25.10 -9.35
C GLY A 164 7.79 24.95 -8.03
N SER A 165 7.43 25.69 -6.98
CA SER A 165 8.09 25.56 -5.67
C SER A 165 7.69 24.26 -4.95
N ILE A 166 8.64 23.71 -4.18
CA ILE A 166 8.48 22.42 -3.51
C ILE A 166 8.17 22.63 -2.02
N ASN A 167 7.07 22.05 -1.55
CA ASN A 167 6.69 22.06 -0.14
C ASN A 167 7.32 20.87 0.62
N VAL A 168 8.58 21.02 1.00
CA VAL A 168 9.36 19.98 1.69
C VAL A 168 8.92 19.70 3.13
N GLN A 169 8.01 20.48 3.70
CA GLN A 169 7.56 20.28 5.09
C GLN A 169 6.94 18.89 5.30
N ARG A 170 6.17 18.39 4.34
CA ARG A 170 5.47 17.10 4.48
C ARG A 170 6.42 15.90 4.46
N PRO A 171 7.32 15.72 3.46
CA PRO A 171 8.31 14.65 3.52
C PRO A 171 9.25 14.79 4.73
N PHE A 172 9.61 16.02 5.12
CA PHE A 172 10.38 16.24 6.35
C PHE A 172 9.64 15.71 7.59
N THR A 173 8.35 16.01 7.72
CA THR A 173 7.53 15.47 8.82
C THR A 173 7.46 13.93 8.78
N TYR A 174 7.43 13.29 7.61
CA TYR A 174 7.54 11.82 7.52
C TYR A 174 8.88 11.28 7.99
N ILE A 175 9.99 11.98 7.70
CA ILE A 175 11.33 11.64 8.22
C ILE A 175 11.33 11.72 9.75
N VAL A 176 10.80 12.80 10.32
CA VAL A 176 10.69 12.97 11.78
C VAL A 176 9.90 11.83 12.41
N TYR A 177 8.73 11.49 11.87
CA TYR A 177 7.93 10.38 12.37
C TYR A 177 8.63 9.04 12.22
N TYR A 178 9.32 8.80 11.10
CA TYR A 178 10.06 7.57 10.88
C TYR A 178 11.18 7.41 11.90
N LEU A 179 12.03 8.43 12.10
CA LEU A 179 13.15 8.37 13.03
C LEU A 179 12.66 8.20 14.47
N ALA A 180 11.66 8.97 14.88
CA ALA A 180 11.06 8.86 16.20
C ALA A 180 10.47 7.45 16.43
N ALA A 181 9.70 6.92 15.48
CA ALA A 181 9.11 5.60 15.56
C ALA A 181 10.16 4.47 15.52
N GLN A 182 11.17 4.57 14.65
CA GLN A 182 12.23 3.58 14.54
C GLN A 182 13.01 3.48 15.85
N PHE A 183 13.35 4.63 16.47
CA PHE A 183 14.02 4.67 17.77
C PHE A 183 13.15 4.07 18.88
N THR A 184 11.91 4.54 19.01
CA THR A 184 11.01 4.13 20.11
C THR A 184 10.58 2.66 20.02
N VAL A 185 10.32 2.14 18.82
CA VAL A 185 10.05 0.71 18.63
C VAL A 185 11.31 -0.11 18.92
N GLY A 186 12.49 0.40 18.59
CA GLY A 186 13.75 -0.27 18.92
C GLY A 186 14.02 -0.32 20.42
N ALA A 187 13.75 0.77 21.13
CA ALA A 187 13.81 0.78 22.59
C ALA A 187 12.82 -0.23 23.19
N PHE A 188 11.61 -0.34 22.63
CA PHE A 188 10.63 -1.34 23.08
C PHE A 188 11.11 -2.78 22.87
N GLU A 189 11.65 -3.12 21.69
CA GLU A 189 12.24 -4.44 21.43
C GLU A 189 13.32 -4.77 22.47
N VAL A 190 14.23 -3.84 22.77
CA VAL A 190 15.33 -4.09 23.72
C VAL A 190 14.87 -4.16 25.16
N PHE A 191 14.14 -3.14 25.64
CA PHE A 191 13.84 -2.98 27.06
C PHE A 191 12.60 -3.75 27.53
N VAL A 192 11.69 -4.11 26.61
CA VAL A 192 10.45 -4.82 26.96
C VAL A 192 10.46 -6.25 26.46
N LEU A 193 10.94 -6.50 25.24
CA LEU A 193 10.96 -7.85 24.67
C LEU A 193 12.28 -8.58 24.94
N GLY A 194 13.32 -7.89 25.40
CA GLY A 194 14.64 -8.47 25.65
C GLY A 194 15.44 -8.79 24.39
N ASP A 195 15.05 -8.25 23.23
CA ASP A 195 15.75 -8.44 21.97
C ASP A 195 17.11 -7.72 21.95
N SER A 196 18.07 -8.27 21.21
CA SER A 196 19.33 -7.57 20.92
C SER A 196 19.18 -6.54 19.79
N ILE A 197 19.96 -5.46 19.84
CA ILE A 197 20.04 -4.47 18.75
C ILE A 197 20.80 -5.10 17.56
N SER A 198 20.08 -5.85 16.74
CA SER A 198 20.63 -6.48 15.53
C SER A 198 20.14 -5.82 14.23
N LYS A 199 19.10 -4.97 14.30
CA LYS A 199 18.49 -4.32 13.12
C LYS A 199 19.04 -2.92 12.91
N SER A 200 19.58 -2.67 11.72
CA SER A 200 19.99 -1.33 11.26
C SER A 200 18.82 -0.34 11.25
N VAL A 201 19.11 0.94 11.51
CA VAL A 201 18.15 2.06 11.35
C VAL A 201 17.63 2.16 9.91
N LEU A 202 18.40 1.66 8.94
CA LEU A 202 18.03 1.64 7.51
C LEU A 202 17.12 0.47 7.14
N ALA A 203 16.96 -0.52 8.02
CA ALA A 203 16.00 -1.59 7.88
C ALA A 203 14.72 -1.19 8.67
N PRO A 204 13.67 -0.68 7.99
CA PRO A 204 12.47 -0.28 8.68
C PRO A 204 11.88 -1.49 9.39
N ARG A 205 11.64 -1.37 10.70
CA ARG A 205 10.88 -2.37 11.45
C ARG A 205 9.53 -2.55 10.79
N SER A 206 9.03 -3.80 10.72
CA SER A 206 8.23 -4.27 9.57
C SER A 206 6.90 -3.57 9.25
N SER A 207 6.44 -2.60 10.04
CA SER A 207 5.26 -1.77 9.74
C SER A 207 5.67 -0.38 9.24
N LEU A 208 6.84 0.14 9.64
CA LEU A 208 7.35 1.50 9.32
C LEU A 208 7.78 1.69 7.86
N TRP A 209 7.81 0.61 7.07
CA TRP A 209 8.17 0.65 5.65
C TRP A 209 7.33 1.65 4.86
N PHE A 210 6.05 1.84 5.21
CA PHE A 210 5.18 2.75 4.48
C PHE A 210 5.60 4.22 4.64
N LEU A 211 6.13 4.62 5.81
CA LEU A 211 6.73 5.96 5.98
C LEU A 211 7.97 6.12 5.12
N VAL A 212 8.84 5.10 5.05
CA VAL A 212 10.03 5.11 4.19
C VAL A 212 9.64 5.22 2.72
N CYS A 213 8.64 4.45 2.28
CA CYS A 213 8.10 4.55 0.92
C CYS A 213 7.55 5.96 0.62
N LEU A 214 6.81 6.57 1.56
CA LEU A 214 6.34 7.96 1.40
C LEU A 214 7.51 8.93 1.22
N ILE A 215 8.58 8.80 2.00
CA ILE A 215 9.77 9.65 1.85
C ILE A 215 10.34 9.49 0.44
N TRP A 216 10.57 8.24 0.00
CA TRP A 216 11.07 7.95 -1.35
C TRP A 216 10.20 8.53 -2.44
N TRP A 217 8.89 8.28 -2.40
CA TRP A 217 7.99 8.76 -3.44
C TRP A 217 7.97 10.28 -3.51
N TYR A 218 8.00 10.98 -2.37
CA TYR A 218 8.10 12.44 -2.36
C TYR A 218 9.43 12.95 -2.90
N LEU A 219 10.54 12.25 -2.69
CA LEU A 219 11.83 12.58 -3.29
C LEU A 219 11.81 12.40 -4.82
N LEU A 220 11.06 11.41 -5.32
CA LEU A 220 10.93 11.13 -6.74
C LEU A 220 9.97 12.09 -7.47
N LEU A 221 8.97 12.63 -6.79
CA LEU A 221 7.94 13.49 -7.39
C LEU A 221 8.44 14.67 -8.25
N PRO A 222 9.50 15.43 -7.89
CA PRO A 222 9.97 16.56 -8.70
C PRO A 222 10.42 16.16 -10.12
N VAL A 223 10.88 14.92 -10.27
CA VAL A 223 11.25 14.31 -11.54
C VAL A 223 10.01 13.82 -12.26
N ILE A 224 9.17 13.09 -11.51
CA ILE A 224 8.05 12.36 -12.08
C ILE A 224 6.92 13.29 -12.54
N ASP A 225 6.66 14.41 -11.86
CA ASP A 225 5.59 15.35 -12.23
C ASP A 225 5.71 15.91 -13.65
N LYS A 226 6.93 15.89 -14.20
CA LYS A 226 7.25 16.35 -15.56
C LYS A 226 6.98 15.29 -16.64
N ILE A 227 6.72 14.04 -16.26
CA ILE A 227 6.51 12.92 -17.18
C ILE A 227 5.00 12.75 -17.44
N ASP A 228 4.64 12.47 -18.70
CA ASP A 228 3.24 12.21 -19.06
C ASP A 228 2.71 10.96 -18.31
N PRO A 229 1.52 11.03 -17.67
CA PRO A 229 0.90 9.86 -17.02
C PRO A 229 0.78 8.63 -17.92
N LYS A 230 0.56 8.82 -19.23
CA LYS A 230 0.44 7.73 -20.22
C LYS A 230 1.74 6.95 -20.40
N VAL A 231 2.88 7.56 -20.06
CA VAL A 231 4.20 6.91 -20.08
C VAL A 231 4.57 6.39 -18.70
N MET A 232 4.37 7.22 -17.66
CA MET A 232 4.82 6.89 -16.31
C MET A 232 4.04 5.72 -15.69
N LEU A 233 2.73 5.61 -15.94
CA LEU A 233 1.92 4.55 -15.35
C LEU A 233 2.30 3.15 -15.86
N PRO A 234 2.41 2.91 -17.19
CA PRO A 234 2.95 1.65 -17.69
C PRO A 234 4.37 1.37 -17.19
N LEU A 235 5.23 2.39 -17.19
CA LEU A 235 6.62 2.24 -16.74
C LEU A 235 6.70 1.83 -15.26
N ALA A 236 5.87 2.43 -14.40
CA ALA A 236 5.76 2.05 -12.99
C ALA A 236 5.36 0.58 -12.83
N ILE A 237 4.38 0.10 -13.62
CA ILE A 237 3.97 -1.31 -13.60
C ILE A 237 5.12 -2.22 -14.07
N VAL A 238 5.80 -1.88 -15.16
CA VAL A 238 6.92 -2.66 -15.68
C VAL A 238 8.04 -2.79 -14.63
N PHE A 239 8.49 -1.69 -14.04
CA PHE A 239 9.50 -1.75 -12.96
C PHE A 239 9.03 -2.58 -11.77
N ALA A 240 7.78 -2.44 -11.40
CA ALA A 240 7.20 -3.14 -10.28
C ALA A 240 6.97 -4.64 -10.53
N LEU A 241 6.89 -5.07 -11.79
CA LEU A 241 6.94 -6.48 -12.17
C LEU A 241 8.38 -7.01 -12.22
N LEU A 242 9.33 -6.21 -12.73
CA LEU A 242 10.73 -6.59 -12.93
C LEU A 242 11.53 -6.69 -11.62
N ILE A 243 11.24 -5.84 -10.63
CA ILE A 243 12.01 -5.78 -9.38
C ILE A 243 12.03 -7.11 -8.61
N GLY A 244 11.00 -7.95 -8.79
CA GLY A 244 10.96 -9.27 -8.16
C GLY A 244 12.01 -10.25 -8.68
N TYR A 245 12.58 -10.04 -9.87
CA TYR A 245 13.64 -10.90 -10.40
C TYR A 245 15.01 -10.64 -9.75
N ASP A 246 15.18 -9.49 -9.10
CA ASP A 246 16.39 -9.21 -8.35
C ASP A 246 16.44 -10.07 -7.08
N GLN A 247 17.43 -10.95 -7.00
CA GLN A 247 17.65 -11.84 -5.87
C GLN A 247 18.10 -11.09 -4.59
N LYS A 248 18.71 -9.91 -4.74
CA LYS A 248 19.24 -9.10 -3.63
C LYS A 248 18.18 -8.18 -3.02
N VAL A 249 17.10 -7.90 -3.76
CA VAL A 249 15.98 -7.12 -3.25
C VAL A 249 15.37 -7.82 -2.04
N ASN A 250 15.41 -7.11 -0.92
CA ASN A 250 14.85 -7.51 0.35
C ASN A 250 14.16 -6.29 1.01
N ASN A 251 13.83 -6.38 2.29
CA ASN A 251 13.14 -5.30 3.00
C ASN A 251 14.07 -4.16 3.48
N THR A 252 15.36 -4.16 3.12
CA THR A 252 16.30 -3.07 3.44
C THR A 252 15.83 -1.78 2.77
N MET A 253 15.73 -0.70 3.54
CA MET A 253 15.13 0.59 3.13
C MET A 253 13.74 0.49 2.49
N ALA A 254 13.04 -0.63 2.66
CA ALA A 254 11.75 -0.94 2.01
C ALA A 254 11.77 -0.82 0.47
N ILE A 255 12.92 -0.97 -0.21
CA ILE A 255 13.05 -0.74 -1.65
C ILE A 255 12.09 -1.62 -2.47
N SER A 256 11.99 -2.92 -2.15
CA SER A 256 11.02 -3.83 -2.76
C SER A 256 9.61 -3.25 -2.71
N ARG A 257 9.14 -2.93 -1.50
CA ARG A 257 7.79 -2.42 -1.26
C ARG A 257 7.57 -1.05 -1.89
N MET A 258 8.61 -0.21 -1.93
CA MET A 258 8.57 1.12 -2.54
C MET A 258 8.30 1.02 -4.03
N ILE A 259 9.02 0.16 -4.75
CA ILE A 259 8.86 -0.02 -6.20
C ILE A 259 7.56 -0.78 -6.50
N VAL A 260 7.26 -1.87 -5.78
CA VAL A 260 6.04 -2.67 -5.98
C VAL A 260 4.77 -1.85 -5.73
N HIS A 261 4.74 -0.95 -4.75
CA HIS A 261 3.54 -0.14 -4.51
C HIS A 261 3.53 1.20 -5.25
N PHE A 262 4.61 1.54 -5.95
CA PHE A 262 4.72 2.78 -6.69
C PHE A 262 3.57 3.02 -7.69
N PRO A 263 3.09 2.01 -8.46
CA PRO A 263 1.94 2.16 -9.36
C PRO A 263 0.69 2.73 -8.66
N PHE A 264 0.38 2.31 -7.44
CA PHE A 264 -0.76 2.82 -6.69
C PHE A 264 -0.57 4.27 -6.26
N PHE A 265 0.64 4.61 -5.78
CA PHE A 265 0.97 5.98 -5.36
C PHE A 265 0.85 6.95 -6.54
N ILE A 266 1.48 6.61 -7.66
CA ILE A 266 1.50 7.50 -8.83
C ILE A 266 0.13 7.58 -9.52
N SER A 267 -0.67 6.51 -9.48
CA SER A 267 -2.07 6.54 -9.93
C SER A 267 -2.90 7.54 -9.11
N GLY A 268 -2.73 7.52 -7.78
CA GLY A 268 -3.34 8.50 -6.89
C GLY A 268 -2.86 9.93 -7.17
N TYR A 269 -1.57 10.11 -7.45
CA TYR A 269 -1.00 11.42 -7.79
C TYR A 269 -1.55 11.99 -9.10
N TYR A 270 -1.72 11.17 -10.15
CA TYR A 270 -2.19 11.65 -11.45
C TYR A 270 -3.71 11.70 -11.62
N ILE A 271 -4.50 10.96 -10.82
CA ILE A 271 -5.95 10.99 -10.97
C ILE A 271 -6.49 12.41 -10.69
N SER A 272 -7.29 12.98 -11.57
CA SER A 272 -7.85 14.32 -11.33
C SER A 272 -8.97 14.28 -10.27
N SER A 273 -9.19 15.39 -9.55
CA SER A 273 -10.30 15.47 -8.59
C SER A 273 -11.67 15.31 -9.25
N GLY A 274 -11.80 15.69 -10.53
CA GLY A 274 -13.02 15.47 -11.33
C GLY A 274 -13.27 13.99 -11.59
N LYS A 275 -12.25 13.23 -11.99
CA LYS A 275 -12.34 11.78 -12.19
C LYS A 275 -12.64 11.03 -10.91
N MET A 276 -12.10 11.50 -9.80
CA MET A 276 -12.41 10.94 -8.48
C MET A 276 -13.91 11.02 -8.17
N GLN A 277 -14.69 11.92 -8.79
CA GLN A 277 -16.13 11.97 -8.59
C GLN A 277 -16.86 10.72 -9.14
N PHE A 278 -16.26 9.98 -10.08
CA PHE A 278 -16.87 8.77 -10.64
C PHE A 278 -17.22 7.75 -9.56
N ILE A 279 -16.36 7.57 -8.55
CA ILE A 279 -16.57 6.59 -7.48
C ILE A 279 -17.84 6.87 -6.66
N PHE A 280 -18.33 8.11 -6.68
CA PHE A 280 -19.55 8.50 -5.95
C PHE A 280 -20.85 8.24 -6.73
N THR A 281 -20.75 7.85 -8.01
CA THR A 281 -21.92 7.61 -8.87
C THR A 281 -22.61 6.28 -8.52
N LYS A 282 -23.93 6.19 -8.80
CA LYS A 282 -24.66 4.91 -8.69
C LYS A 282 -24.03 3.82 -9.56
N LYS A 283 -23.56 4.17 -10.76
CA LYS A 283 -22.87 3.26 -11.69
C LYS A 283 -21.61 2.67 -11.05
N ALA A 284 -20.77 3.49 -10.40
CA ALA A 284 -19.57 2.98 -9.74
C ALA A 284 -19.89 2.04 -8.57
N LYS A 285 -20.92 2.36 -7.77
CA LYS A 285 -21.38 1.47 -6.68
C LYS A 285 -21.92 0.14 -7.19
N LEU A 286 -22.62 0.14 -8.32
CA LEU A 286 -23.10 -1.08 -8.96
C LEU A 286 -21.93 -1.92 -9.52
N LEU A 287 -20.95 -1.29 -10.17
CA LEU A 287 -19.74 -1.97 -10.67
C LEU A 287 -18.82 -2.47 -9.55
N ALA A 288 -18.86 -1.84 -8.36
CA ALA A 288 -18.10 -2.26 -7.20
C ALA A 288 -18.50 -3.65 -6.68
N ILE A 289 -19.76 -4.05 -6.86
CA ILE A 289 -20.27 -5.35 -6.43
C ILE A 289 -19.57 -6.50 -7.18
N PRO A 290 -19.65 -6.60 -8.54
CA PRO A 290 -18.93 -7.64 -9.26
C PRO A 290 -17.41 -7.51 -9.11
N ALA A 291 -16.86 -6.29 -9.00
CA ALA A 291 -15.42 -6.10 -8.73
C ALA A 291 -14.98 -6.78 -7.43
N PHE A 292 -15.76 -6.62 -6.36
CA PHE A 292 -15.51 -7.29 -5.08
C PHE A 292 -15.59 -8.81 -5.21
N PHE A 293 -16.69 -9.34 -5.75
CA PHE A 293 -16.90 -10.78 -5.85
C PHE A 293 -15.88 -11.48 -6.75
N VAL A 294 -15.52 -10.88 -7.89
CA VAL A 294 -14.48 -11.41 -8.78
C VAL A 294 -13.12 -11.46 -8.07
N SER A 295 -12.76 -10.40 -7.34
CA SER A 295 -11.50 -10.41 -6.57
C SER A 295 -11.52 -11.39 -5.40
N MET A 296 -12.66 -11.59 -4.75
CA MET A 296 -12.78 -12.56 -3.64
C MET A 296 -12.76 -14.01 -4.16
N LEU A 297 -13.47 -14.28 -5.25
CA LEU A 297 -13.54 -15.62 -5.85
C LEU A 297 -12.18 -16.09 -6.35
N THR A 298 -11.43 -15.20 -7.02
CA THR A 298 -10.08 -15.53 -7.50
C THR A 298 -9.11 -15.79 -6.34
N GLN A 299 -9.18 -15.01 -5.24
CA GLN A 299 -8.40 -15.30 -4.04
C GLN A 299 -8.81 -16.61 -3.36
N ALA A 300 -10.11 -16.88 -3.23
CA ALA A 300 -10.61 -18.14 -2.68
C ALA A 300 -10.15 -19.34 -3.51
N ALA A 301 -10.20 -19.26 -4.83
CA ALA A 301 -9.65 -20.28 -5.72
C ALA A 301 -8.17 -20.54 -5.43
N THR A 302 -7.36 -19.49 -5.28
CA THR A 302 -5.94 -19.68 -4.94
C THR A 302 -5.73 -20.34 -3.57
N VAL A 303 -6.54 -20.01 -2.56
CA VAL A 303 -6.49 -20.68 -1.24
C VAL A 303 -6.83 -22.17 -1.40
N PHE A 304 -7.90 -22.48 -2.13
CA PHE A 304 -8.34 -23.85 -2.40
C PHE A 304 -7.26 -24.69 -3.12
N PHE A 305 -6.65 -24.15 -4.18
CA PHE A 305 -5.61 -24.86 -4.94
C PHE A 305 -4.27 -24.99 -4.21
N THR A 306 -3.91 -24.01 -3.36
CA THR A 306 -2.72 -24.13 -2.49
C THR A 306 -2.94 -25.08 -1.31
N GLY A 307 -4.12 -25.06 -0.69
CA GLY A 307 -4.45 -25.86 0.49
C GLY A 307 -4.76 -27.33 0.20
N SER A 308 -5.17 -27.66 -1.02
CA SER A 308 -5.47 -29.04 -1.44
C SER A 308 -4.24 -29.85 -1.85
N GLY A 309 -3.04 -29.26 -1.87
CA GLY A 309 -1.82 -29.92 -2.37
C GLY A 309 -1.82 -30.18 -3.88
N LYS A 310 -2.80 -29.66 -4.62
CA LYS A 310 -3.09 -30.06 -6.00
C LYS A 310 -2.40 -29.27 -7.10
N ALA A 311 -1.63 -28.21 -6.84
CA ALA A 311 -1.04 -27.43 -7.94
C ALA A 311 -0.05 -26.31 -7.58
N LEU A 312 -0.22 -25.63 -6.44
CA LEU A 312 0.48 -24.37 -6.16
C LEU A 312 1.42 -24.50 -4.95
N ASN A 313 2.61 -25.06 -5.17
CA ASN A 313 3.63 -25.25 -4.13
C ASN A 313 4.49 -23.98 -3.90
N PHE A 314 3.91 -22.78 -4.04
CA PHE A 314 4.59 -21.52 -3.70
C PHE A 314 3.77 -20.65 -2.77
N SER A 315 4.46 -19.80 -2.01
CA SER A 315 3.83 -18.92 -1.03
C SER A 315 3.19 -17.70 -1.69
N ILE A 316 1.88 -17.77 -1.97
CA ILE A 316 1.09 -16.61 -2.41
C ILE A 316 1.17 -15.45 -1.40
N ASN A 317 1.29 -15.78 -0.11
CA ASN A 317 1.45 -14.79 0.95
C ASN A 317 2.70 -13.93 0.75
N GLY A 318 3.79 -14.50 0.19
CA GLY A 318 5.00 -13.74 -0.16
C GLY A 318 4.80 -12.72 -1.29
N PHE A 319 3.82 -12.92 -2.16
CA PHE A 319 3.42 -11.89 -3.13
C PHE A 319 2.66 -10.77 -2.44
N ILE A 320 1.72 -11.10 -1.56
CA ILE A 320 0.87 -10.11 -0.89
C ILE A 320 1.70 -9.20 0.02
N THR A 321 2.74 -9.71 0.70
CA THR A 321 3.61 -8.90 1.56
C THR A 321 4.59 -8.00 0.80
N CYS A 322 4.83 -8.29 -0.48
CA CYS A 322 5.64 -7.50 -1.42
C CYS A 322 7.10 -7.23 -0.97
N ASP A 323 7.68 -8.08 -0.14
CA ASP A 323 9.00 -7.87 0.49
C ASP A 323 10.06 -8.91 0.16
N ARG A 324 9.76 -9.83 -0.76
CA ARG A 324 10.65 -10.91 -1.18
C ARG A 324 10.79 -10.93 -2.69
N SER A 325 11.97 -11.37 -3.14
CA SER A 325 12.24 -11.70 -4.53
C SER A 325 11.43 -12.92 -4.98
N TYR A 326 11.17 -13.01 -6.28
CA TYR A 326 10.54 -14.18 -6.91
C TYR A 326 11.36 -15.44 -6.68
N PHE A 327 12.68 -15.33 -6.69
CA PHE A 327 13.57 -16.45 -6.40
C PHE A 327 13.30 -17.07 -5.03
N THR A 328 13.04 -16.23 -4.01
CA THR A 328 12.70 -16.71 -2.66
C THR A 328 11.34 -17.39 -2.63
N ILE A 329 10.38 -16.91 -3.41
CA ILE A 329 8.99 -17.40 -3.40
C ILE A 329 8.86 -18.71 -4.20
N PHE A 330 9.58 -18.84 -5.31
CA PHE A 330 9.54 -19.98 -6.23
C PHE A 330 10.68 -20.99 -6.04
N LYS A 331 11.52 -20.84 -5.00
CA LYS A 331 12.71 -21.68 -4.75
C LYS A 331 12.47 -23.18 -4.90
N ASN A 332 11.27 -23.65 -4.53
CA ASN A 332 10.89 -25.07 -4.52
C ASN A 332 9.78 -25.37 -5.54
N THR A 333 9.78 -24.71 -6.70
CA THR A 333 8.79 -24.95 -7.76
C THR A 333 9.42 -25.12 -9.13
N ASP A 334 8.81 -25.96 -9.96
CA ASP A 334 9.22 -26.18 -11.36
C ASP A 334 8.67 -25.13 -12.33
N ILE A 335 8.21 -23.98 -11.81
CA ILE A 335 7.66 -22.90 -12.62
C ILE A 335 8.83 -22.19 -13.31
N ASN A 336 8.79 -22.16 -14.66
CA ASN A 336 9.81 -21.48 -15.45
C ASN A 336 9.95 -20.00 -15.01
N PRO A 337 11.18 -19.52 -14.76
CA PRO A 337 11.44 -18.16 -14.32
C PRO A 337 10.74 -17.06 -15.12
N VAL A 338 10.55 -17.23 -16.43
CA VAL A 338 9.88 -16.22 -17.27
C VAL A 338 8.46 -15.87 -16.79
N PHE A 339 7.78 -16.79 -16.09
CA PHE A 339 6.40 -16.63 -15.63
C PHE A 339 6.28 -16.15 -14.18
N TRP A 340 7.40 -15.94 -13.47
CA TRP A 340 7.38 -15.59 -12.05
C TRP A 340 6.69 -14.26 -11.73
N PHE A 341 6.56 -13.37 -12.72
CA PHE A 341 5.83 -12.10 -12.58
C PHE A 341 4.30 -12.25 -12.59
N LEU A 342 3.74 -13.39 -13.04
CA LEU A 342 2.29 -13.53 -13.22
C LEU A 342 1.47 -13.40 -11.93
N PRO A 343 1.88 -13.98 -10.78
CA PRO A 343 1.16 -13.75 -9.52
C PRO A 343 1.23 -12.29 -9.05
N ARG A 344 2.26 -11.52 -9.48
CA ARG A 344 2.33 -10.08 -9.22
C ARG A 344 1.31 -9.31 -10.05
N VAL A 345 1.10 -9.69 -11.31
CA VAL A 345 0.02 -9.12 -12.16
C VAL A 345 -1.33 -9.40 -11.50
N TRP A 346 -1.55 -10.65 -11.06
CA TRP A 346 -2.76 -11.04 -10.34
C TRP A 346 -3.00 -10.17 -9.09
N PHE A 347 -1.96 -9.97 -8.27
CA PHE A 347 -2.02 -9.08 -7.10
C PHE A 347 -2.47 -7.66 -7.46
N TYR A 348 -1.90 -7.04 -8.51
CA TYR A 348 -2.32 -5.69 -8.92
C TYR A 348 -3.78 -5.63 -9.32
N LEU A 349 -4.26 -6.63 -10.06
CA LEU A 349 -5.63 -6.67 -10.52
C LEU A 349 -6.61 -6.83 -9.35
N CYS A 350 -6.36 -7.77 -8.43
CA CYS A 350 -7.16 -7.94 -7.22
C CYS A 350 -7.14 -6.68 -6.34
N ALA A 351 -5.96 -6.11 -6.11
CA ALA A 351 -5.80 -4.88 -5.34
C ALA A 351 -6.57 -3.70 -5.96
N ALA A 352 -6.50 -3.53 -7.29
CA ALA A 352 -7.22 -2.47 -7.98
C ALA A 352 -8.75 -2.63 -7.86
N LEU A 353 -9.27 -3.85 -8.04
CA LEU A 353 -10.70 -4.14 -7.91
C LEU A 353 -11.20 -3.91 -6.48
N LEU A 354 -10.48 -4.41 -5.47
CA LEU A 354 -10.85 -4.22 -4.07
C LEU A 354 -10.75 -2.75 -3.64
N CYS A 355 -9.70 -2.03 -4.07
CA CYS A 355 -9.57 -0.60 -3.82
C CYS A 355 -10.74 0.18 -4.42
N PHE A 356 -11.11 -0.13 -5.66
CA PHE A 356 -12.26 0.50 -6.33
C PHE A 356 -13.56 0.21 -5.58
N ALA A 357 -13.81 -1.05 -5.25
CA ALA A 357 -15.03 -1.45 -4.54
C ALA A 357 -15.14 -0.77 -3.17
N PHE A 358 -14.05 -0.75 -2.41
CA PHE A 358 -13.94 -0.08 -1.12
C PHE A 358 -14.22 1.42 -1.23
N LEU A 359 -13.56 2.12 -2.16
CA LEU A 359 -13.70 3.56 -2.31
C LEU A 359 -15.08 3.98 -2.81
N ALA A 360 -15.71 3.18 -3.68
CA ALA A 360 -17.05 3.47 -4.21
C ALA A 360 -18.16 3.39 -3.14
N TRP A 361 -18.00 2.48 -2.18
CA TRP A 361 -18.96 2.28 -1.08
C TRP A 361 -18.69 3.12 0.17
N MET A 362 -17.52 3.77 0.25
CA MET A 362 -17.17 4.60 1.39
C MET A 362 -18.09 5.84 1.51
N PRO A 363 -18.67 6.12 2.70
CA PRO A 363 -19.55 7.27 2.90
C PRO A 363 -18.84 8.61 2.63
N LYS A 364 -19.50 9.47 1.84
CA LYS A 364 -19.02 10.84 1.57
C LYS A 364 -19.33 11.82 2.70
N ARG A 365 -20.40 11.55 3.45
CA ARG A 365 -20.90 12.41 4.54
C ARG A 365 -20.05 12.32 5.80
N LYS A 366 -20.23 13.29 6.70
CA LYS A 366 -19.67 13.22 8.06
C LYS A 366 -20.20 11.97 8.78
N THR A 367 -19.30 11.20 9.38
CA THR A 367 -19.62 10.03 10.21
C THR A 367 -18.76 10.05 11.48
N ILE A 368 -18.99 9.10 12.40
CA ILE A 368 -18.10 8.89 13.56
C ILE A 368 -16.65 8.59 13.12
N PHE A 369 -16.47 7.95 11.98
CA PHE A 369 -15.15 7.63 11.43
C PHE A 369 -14.39 8.87 10.98
N THR A 370 -15.07 9.96 10.68
CA THR A 370 -14.43 11.22 10.26
C THR A 370 -13.54 11.79 11.36
N PHE A 371 -14.01 11.79 12.60
CA PHE A 371 -13.27 12.33 13.74
C PHE A 371 -12.02 11.48 14.04
N LEU A 372 -12.18 10.16 14.05
CA LEU A 372 -11.10 9.21 14.34
C LEU A 372 -10.10 9.12 13.18
N GLY A 373 -10.60 9.13 11.95
CA GLY A 373 -9.82 9.08 10.70
C GLY A 373 -8.86 10.25 10.49
N ALA A 374 -9.08 11.35 11.21
CA ALA A 374 -8.17 12.48 11.22
C ALA A 374 -6.83 12.18 11.90
N ARG A 375 -6.76 11.14 12.73
CA ARG A 375 -5.63 10.81 13.62
C ARG A 375 -5.05 9.42 13.35
N THR A 376 -5.19 8.93 12.12
CA THR A 376 -4.78 7.57 11.71
C THR A 376 -3.28 7.28 11.85
N LEU A 377 -2.42 8.30 11.87
CA LEU A 377 -0.98 8.12 12.02
C LEU A 377 -0.58 7.58 13.41
N SER A 378 -1.28 8.00 14.48
CA SER A 378 -0.98 7.50 15.84
C SER A 378 -1.28 6.01 15.91
N VAL A 379 -2.42 5.59 15.40
CA VAL A 379 -2.80 4.16 15.30
C VAL A 379 -1.76 3.39 14.49
N TYR A 380 -1.35 3.91 13.33
CA TYR A 380 -0.35 3.27 12.46
C TYR A 380 1.01 3.01 13.15
N ILE A 381 1.47 3.90 14.03
CA ILE A 381 2.74 3.65 14.75
C ILE A 381 2.50 2.85 16.03
N LEU A 382 1.49 3.21 16.82
CA LEU A 382 1.29 2.66 18.16
C LEU A 382 0.75 1.22 18.17
N HIS A 383 -0.03 0.80 17.17
CA HIS A 383 -0.48 -0.59 17.11
C HIS A 383 0.68 -1.59 17.03
N ARG A 384 1.85 -1.14 16.56
CA ARG A 384 3.02 -1.99 16.41
C ARG A 384 3.55 -2.52 17.74
N TYR A 385 3.58 -1.70 18.77
CA TYR A 385 4.04 -2.10 20.10
C TYR A 385 3.20 -3.25 20.64
N LEU A 386 1.88 -3.11 20.49
CA LEU A 386 0.92 -4.12 20.90
C LEU A 386 0.99 -5.37 20.04
N TYR A 387 1.18 -5.23 18.73
CA TYR A 387 1.38 -6.38 17.85
C TYR A 387 2.66 -7.16 18.17
N LEU A 388 3.77 -6.47 18.50
CA LEU A 388 5.01 -7.13 18.90
C LEU A 388 4.84 -7.87 20.23
N ALA A 389 4.28 -7.21 21.24
CA ALA A 389 3.96 -7.87 22.52
C ALA A 389 3.01 -9.06 22.34
N TYR A 390 1.98 -8.88 21.52
CA TYR A 390 1.01 -9.91 21.18
C TYR A 390 1.66 -11.17 20.58
N LEU A 391 2.67 -11.00 19.71
CA LEU A 391 3.43 -12.12 19.15
C LEU A 391 4.38 -12.74 20.17
N GLU A 392 5.13 -11.91 20.90
CA GLU A 392 6.16 -12.38 21.85
C GLU A 392 5.54 -13.17 22.99
N PHE A 393 4.50 -12.62 23.61
CA PHE A 393 3.80 -13.24 24.73
C PHE A 393 2.68 -14.19 24.30
N LYS A 394 2.54 -14.44 22.99
CA LYS A 394 1.54 -15.36 22.40
C LYS A 394 0.12 -15.15 22.92
N TRP A 395 -0.30 -13.91 23.10
CA TRP A 395 -1.63 -13.57 23.65
C TRP A 395 -2.80 -14.15 22.84
N PHE A 396 -2.57 -14.56 21.59
CA PHE A 396 -3.56 -15.22 20.74
C PHE A 396 -3.97 -16.62 21.19
N ASN A 397 -3.18 -17.28 22.04
CA ASN A 397 -3.55 -18.58 22.60
C ASN A 397 -4.51 -18.45 23.79
N PHE A 398 -4.60 -17.27 24.41
CA PHE A 398 -5.38 -17.05 25.64
C PHE A 398 -4.97 -17.96 26.82
N ASP A 399 -3.73 -18.49 26.82
CA ASP A 399 -3.18 -19.39 27.86
C ASP A 399 -3.17 -18.78 29.28
N PHE A 400 -3.33 -17.45 29.39
CA PHE A 400 -3.43 -16.73 30.67
C PHE A 400 -4.82 -16.85 31.33
N LEU A 401 -5.83 -17.38 30.63
CA LEU A 401 -7.14 -17.64 31.20
C LEU A 401 -7.17 -19.04 31.82
N PRO A 402 -7.94 -19.25 32.91
CA PRO A 402 -8.01 -20.54 33.59
C PRO A 402 -8.84 -21.60 32.83
N PHE A 403 -9.27 -21.31 31.60
CA PHE A 403 -10.10 -22.19 30.77
C PHE A 403 -9.67 -22.13 29.30
N GLU A 404 -9.88 -23.22 28.57
CA GLU A 404 -9.56 -23.28 27.14
C GLU A 404 -10.50 -22.39 26.32
N VAL A 405 -9.91 -21.56 25.46
CA VAL A 405 -10.64 -20.71 24.52
C VAL A 405 -10.54 -21.33 23.14
N SER A 406 -11.69 -21.64 22.52
CA SER A 406 -11.70 -22.15 21.16
C SER A 406 -11.14 -21.11 20.18
N THR A 407 -10.50 -21.56 19.09
CA THR A 407 -9.92 -20.68 18.06
C THR A 407 -10.96 -19.69 17.49
N THR A 408 -12.22 -20.10 17.38
CA THR A 408 -13.32 -19.24 16.92
C THR A 408 -13.61 -18.12 17.92
N VAL A 409 -13.66 -18.42 19.22
CA VAL A 409 -13.88 -17.39 20.25
C VAL A 409 -12.67 -16.47 20.33
N ALA A 410 -11.45 -17.03 20.35
CA ALA A 410 -10.20 -16.28 20.35
C ALA A 410 -10.12 -15.27 19.19
N SER A 411 -10.48 -15.70 17.98
CA SER A 411 -10.47 -14.85 16.80
C SER A 411 -11.55 -13.75 16.83
N LEU A 412 -12.76 -14.04 17.29
CA LEU A 412 -13.81 -13.02 17.49
C LEU A 412 -13.39 -11.98 18.53
N LEU A 413 -12.77 -12.42 19.63
CA LEU A 413 -12.19 -11.52 20.63
C LEU A 413 -11.10 -10.64 20.02
N MET A 414 -10.21 -11.19 19.18
CA MET A 414 -9.17 -10.41 18.51
C MET A 414 -9.73 -9.39 17.51
N ILE A 415 -10.84 -9.69 16.83
CA ILE A 415 -11.55 -8.72 16.00
C ILE A 415 -12.10 -7.58 16.87
N ALA A 416 -12.75 -7.90 17.99
CA ALA A 416 -13.27 -6.90 18.91
C ALA A 416 -12.16 -6.03 19.52
N ILE A 417 -11.06 -6.64 19.95
CA ILE A 417 -9.85 -5.95 20.45
C ILE A 417 -9.29 -5.03 19.37
N SER A 418 -9.27 -5.45 18.10
CA SER A 418 -8.79 -4.61 16.99
C SER A 418 -9.63 -3.35 16.81
N VAL A 419 -10.96 -3.46 16.94
CA VAL A 419 -11.87 -2.31 16.88
C VAL A 419 -11.62 -1.36 18.04
N VAL A 420 -11.63 -1.88 19.28
CA VAL A 420 -11.39 -1.09 20.50
C VAL A 420 -10.04 -0.41 20.42
N LEU A 421 -9.01 -1.14 20.04
CA LEU A 421 -7.65 -0.63 19.95
C LEU A 421 -7.54 0.50 18.94
N THR A 422 -8.14 0.35 17.76
CA THR A 422 -8.14 1.40 16.73
C THR A 422 -8.80 2.68 17.25
N ILE A 423 -9.92 2.55 17.97
CA ILE A 423 -10.64 3.70 18.56
C ILE A 423 -9.78 4.36 19.63
N VAL A 424 -9.27 3.58 20.59
CA VAL A 424 -8.46 4.06 21.72
C VAL A 424 -7.22 4.81 21.22
N LEU A 425 -6.46 4.21 20.29
CA LEU A 425 -5.26 4.84 19.73
C LEU A 425 -5.55 6.06 18.84
N SER A 426 -6.80 6.28 18.44
CA SER A 426 -7.26 7.48 17.73
C SER A 426 -7.65 8.63 18.68
N LEU A 427 -7.69 8.38 20.00
CA LEU A 427 -8.04 9.40 20.99
C LEU A 427 -6.91 10.43 21.17
N LYS A 428 -7.27 11.59 21.72
CA LYS A 428 -6.38 12.75 21.85
C LYS A 428 -5.08 12.45 22.63
N PRO A 429 -5.08 11.71 23.76
CA PRO A 429 -3.84 11.42 24.51
C PRO A 429 -2.79 10.71 23.67
N PHE A 430 -3.20 9.70 22.88
CA PHE A 430 -2.31 8.93 22.01
C PHE A 430 -1.88 9.71 20.76
N TYR A 431 -2.70 10.66 20.30
CA TYR A 431 -2.36 11.51 19.16
C TYR A 431 -1.47 12.71 19.52
N MET A 432 -1.48 13.17 20.76
CA MET A 432 -0.79 14.39 21.21
C MET A 432 0.73 14.40 20.92
N PRO A 433 1.49 13.31 21.13
CA PRO A 433 2.92 13.27 20.76
C PRO A 433 3.15 13.47 19.26
N PHE A 434 2.28 12.91 18.42
CA PHE A 434 2.36 13.07 16.96
C PHE A 434 2.04 14.50 16.54
N GLU A 435 1.08 15.15 17.20
CA GLU A 435 0.80 16.56 16.97
C GLU A 435 2.02 17.43 17.29
N LEU A 436 2.72 17.14 18.40
CA LEU A 436 3.94 17.86 18.79
C LEU A 436 5.06 17.67 17.77
N LEU A 437 5.34 16.43 17.36
CA LEU A 437 6.33 16.12 16.33
C LEU A 437 5.99 16.78 14.98
N GLY A 438 4.71 16.81 14.60
CA GLY A 438 4.22 17.46 13.39
C GLY A 438 4.37 18.99 13.37
N ARG A 439 4.57 19.63 14.53
CA ARG A 439 4.82 21.08 14.63
C ARG A 439 6.25 21.45 14.26
N ILE A 440 7.20 20.51 14.28
CA ILE A 440 8.59 20.75 13.93
C ILE A 440 8.67 21.23 12.47
N LYS A 441 9.14 22.46 12.27
CA LYS A 441 9.23 23.09 10.95
C LYS A 441 10.58 22.81 10.31
N VAL A 442 10.58 22.66 8.99
CA VAL A 442 11.79 22.49 8.19
C VAL A 442 12.59 23.80 8.02
N LYS A 443 11.93 24.97 8.13
CA LYS A 443 12.53 26.30 7.90
C LYS A 443 13.86 26.56 8.65
N PRO A 444 14.01 26.21 9.95
CA PRO A 444 15.27 26.42 10.67
C PRO A 444 16.46 25.65 10.07
N PHE A 445 16.22 24.48 9.47
CA PHE A 445 17.25 23.63 8.88
C PHE A 445 17.70 24.11 7.49
N LEU A 446 16.83 24.84 6.77
CA LEU A 446 17.14 25.40 5.44
C LEU A 446 17.92 26.72 5.51
N LYS A 447 17.74 27.51 6.59
CA LYS A 447 18.42 28.81 6.73
C LYS A 447 19.92 28.70 7.01
N LYS A 448 20.41 27.55 7.47
CA LYS A 448 21.83 27.33 7.80
C LYS A 448 22.76 27.12 6.60
N GLN A 449 22.24 27.06 5.36
CA GLN A 449 23.03 26.84 4.14
C GLN A 449 23.37 28.11 3.34
N LYS A 450 23.10 29.32 3.86
CA LYS A 450 23.48 30.59 3.22
C LYS A 450 24.63 31.34 3.90
N GLN A 451 25.37 30.67 4.78
CA GLN A 451 26.61 31.18 5.37
C GLN A 451 27.68 30.11 5.22
N GLY A 452 28.47 30.24 4.16
CA GLY A 452 29.53 29.34 3.74
C GLY A 452 30.08 29.85 2.43
#